data_AF-A0A7X8AX31-F1
#
_entry.id   AF-A0A7X8AX31-F1
#
_cell.length_a   1.000
_cell.length_b   1.000
_cell.length_c   1.000
_cell.angle_alpha   90.00
_cell.angle_beta   90.00
_cell.angle_gamma   90.00
#
_symmetry.space_group_name_H-M   'P 1'
#
loop_
_entity.id
_entity.type
_entity.pdbx_description
1 polymer ?
#
loop_
_entity_poly.entity_id
_entity_poly.type
_entity_poly.pdbx_seq_one_letter_code
_entity_poly.pdbx_strand_id
1 'polypeptide(L)'
;MNEKTKALKAAFPHTIPIFTGFIFMGAAYGILMDSKGYGVGWTFLMSALAYGGSGQYVAITFLTSIFNPVQAFLMTLMVNARH
;
A
#
# COMPACT_ATOMS: atom_id res chain seq x y z
N MET A 1 3.23 21.88 32.79
CA MET A 1 2.62 21.36 31.54
C MET A 1 3.59 20.33 30.95
N ASN A 2 3.15 19.08 30.83
CA ASN A 2 4.01 17.92 30.54
C ASN A 2 4.77 18.07 29.22
N GLU A 3 6.10 17.89 29.25
CA GLU A 3 7.01 17.91 28.09
C GLU A 3 6.52 17.03 26.92
N LYS A 4 5.87 15.91 27.23
CA LYS A 4 5.26 14.98 26.26
C LYS A 4 4.19 15.65 25.37
N THR A 5 3.40 16.58 25.93
CA THR A 5 2.33 17.28 25.20
C THR A 5 2.91 18.32 24.23
N LYS A 6 4.02 18.97 24.57
CA LYS A 6 4.75 19.87 23.66
C LYS A 6 5.40 19.10 22.51
N ALA A 7 6.03 17.96 22.80
CA ALA A 7 6.62 17.09 21.80
C ALA A 7 5.56 16.56 20.79
N LEU A 8 4.39 16.15 21.28
CA LEU A 8 3.29 15.71 20.43
C LEU A 8 2.82 16.84 19.49
N LYS A 9 2.67 18.06 20.03
CA LYS A 9 2.19 19.23 19.26
C LYS A 9 3.19 19.69 18.19
N ALA A 10 4.50 19.49 18.43
CA ALA A 10 5.56 19.78 17.47
C ALA A 10 5.71 18.70 16.40
N ALA A 11 5.51 17.42 16.76
CA ALA A 11 5.59 16.30 15.81
C ALA A 11 4.36 16.21 14.89
N PHE A 12 3.17 16.58 15.38
CA PHE A 12 1.91 16.54 14.63
C PHE A 12 1.99 17.17 13.22
N PRO A 13 2.43 18.44 13.05
CA PRO A 13 2.50 19.06 11.73
C PRO A 13 3.49 18.38 10.78
N HIS A 14 4.55 17.75 11.30
CA HIS A 14 5.50 16.99 10.48
C HIS A 14 4.99 15.59 10.11
N THR A 15 4.09 15.01 10.91
CA THR A 15 3.48 13.71 10.61
C THR A 15 2.29 13.79 9.64
N ILE A 16 1.61 14.94 9.54
CA ILE A 16 0.47 15.14 8.63
C ILE A 16 0.83 14.85 7.16
N PRO A 17 1.92 15.39 6.59
CA PRO A 17 2.28 15.14 5.18
C PRO A 17 2.49 13.65 4.88
N ILE A 18 3.11 12.94 5.81
CA ILE A 18 3.37 11.50 5.69
C ILE A 18 2.04 10.73 5.74
N PHE A 19 1.18 11.08 6.68
CA PHE A 19 -0.13 10.46 6.84
C PHE A 19 -1.03 10.69 5.61
N THR A 20 -1.02 11.91 5.06
CA THR A 20 -1.72 12.23 3.82
C THR A 20 -1.22 11.41 2.64
N GLY A 21 0.11 11.21 2.53
CA GLY A 21 0.69 10.34 1.51
C GLY A 21 0.20 8.89 1.62
N PHE A 22 0.15 8.36 2.84
CA PHE A 22 -0.38 7.01 3.11
C PHE A 22 -1.88 6.87 2.81
N ILE A 23 -2.69 7.89 3.11
CA ILE A 23 -4.12 7.91 2.76
C ILE A 23 -4.30 7.95 1.24
N PHE A 24 -3.56 8.79 0.53
CA PHE A 24 -3.61 8.88 -0.94
C PHE A 24 -3.20 7.56 -1.60
N MET A 25 -2.16 6.91 -1.08
CA MET A 25 -1.72 5.59 -1.53
C MET A 25 -2.86 4.56 -1.34
N GLY A 26 -3.43 4.48 -0.14
CA GLY A 26 -4.56 3.57 0.15
C GLY A 26 -5.77 3.81 -0.76
N ALA A 27 -6.12 5.07 -1.02
CA ALA A 27 -7.20 5.44 -1.93
C ALA A 27 -6.91 5.03 -3.37
N ALA A 28 -5.69 5.29 -3.87
CA ALA A 28 -5.28 4.88 -5.21
C ALA A 28 -5.29 3.35 -5.37
N TYR A 29 -4.89 2.60 -4.34
CA TYR A 29 -4.98 1.14 -4.32
C TYR A 29 -6.43 0.66 -4.39
N GLY A 30 -7.33 1.28 -3.63
CA GLY A 30 -8.76 0.94 -3.65
C GLY A 30 -9.44 1.21 -4.97
N ILE A 31 -9.14 2.36 -5.60
CA ILE A 31 -9.64 2.69 -6.94
C ILE A 31 -9.10 1.69 -7.97
N LEU A 32 -7.83 1.29 -7.86
CA LEU A 32 -7.23 0.31 -8.76
C LEU A 32 -7.87 -1.07 -8.61
N MET A 33 -8.14 -1.53 -7.39
CA MET A 33 -8.85 -2.80 -7.13
C MET A 33 -10.29 -2.76 -7.66
N ASP A 34 -11.00 -1.65 -7.46
CA ASP A 34 -12.37 -1.46 -7.96
C ASP A 34 -12.41 -1.51 -9.50
N SER A 35 -11.45 -0.84 -10.17
CA SER A 35 -11.32 -0.89 -11.64
C SER A 35 -11.04 -2.30 -12.19
N LYS A 36 -10.57 -3.20 -11.34
CA LYS A 36 -10.25 -4.59 -11.66
C LYS A 36 -11.38 -5.55 -11.29
N GLY A 37 -12.49 -5.04 -10.77
CA GLY A 37 -13.65 -5.83 -10.34
C GLY A 37 -13.55 -6.40 -8.93
N TYR A 38 -12.52 -6.00 -8.16
CA TYR A 38 -12.37 -6.40 -6.75
C TYR A 38 -13.03 -5.35 -5.86
N GLY A 39 -14.04 -5.77 -5.10
CA GLY A 39 -14.77 -4.88 -4.20
C GLY A 39 -13.95 -4.39 -2.99
N VAL A 40 -14.50 -3.40 -2.29
CA VAL A 40 -13.87 -2.73 -1.12
C VAL A 40 -13.43 -3.72 -0.03
N GLY A 41 -14.13 -4.84 0.15
CA GLY A 41 -13.75 -5.88 1.11
C GLY A 41 -12.41 -6.54 0.80
N TRP A 42 -12.12 -6.80 -0.48
CA TRP A 42 -10.83 -7.37 -0.91
C TRP A 42 -9.71 -6.34 -0.78
N THR A 43 -10.00 -5.08 -1.12
CA THR A 43 -9.08 -3.96 -0.92
C THR A 43 -8.68 -3.81 0.55
N PHE A 44 -9.65 -3.90 1.47
CA PHE A 44 -9.41 -3.78 2.90
C PHE A 44 -8.59 -4.96 3.44
N LEU A 45 -8.93 -6.18 3.04
CA LEU A 45 -8.16 -7.39 3.40
C LEU A 45 -6.71 -7.32 2.92
N MET A 46 -6.49 -6.96 1.66
CA MET A 46 -5.14 -6.83 1.12
C MET A 46 -4.35 -5.69 1.76
N SER A 47 -5.01 -4.58 2.07
CA SER A 47 -4.38 -3.47 2.81
C SER A 47 -4.06 -3.84 4.26
N ALA A 48 -4.86 -4.70 4.89
CA ALA A 48 -4.62 -5.17 6.26
C ALA A 48 -3.53 -6.25 6.33
N LEU A 49 -3.45 -7.13 5.34
CA LEU A 49 -2.49 -8.25 5.30
C LEU A 49 -1.14 -7.86 4.70
N ALA A 50 -1.13 -6.92 3.75
CA ALA A 50 0.05 -6.60 2.96
C ALA A 50 0.19 -5.08 2.74
N TYR A 51 0.27 -4.31 3.84
CA TYR A 51 0.57 -2.87 3.80
C TYR A 51 2.05 -2.61 3.50
N GLY A 52 2.50 -3.02 2.32
CA GLY A 52 3.92 -3.00 1.92
C GLY A 52 4.31 -1.87 0.97
N GLY A 53 3.38 -0.98 0.60
CA GLY A 53 3.62 -0.01 -0.45
C GLY A 53 3.75 -0.70 -1.82
N SER A 54 4.92 -0.66 -2.45
CA SER A 54 5.14 -1.15 -3.83
C SER A 54 4.72 -2.60 -4.07
N GLY A 55 4.97 -3.50 -3.11
CA GLY A 55 4.57 -4.91 -3.21
C GLY A 55 3.06 -5.12 -3.26
N GLN A 56 2.29 -4.26 -2.59
CA GLN A 56 0.83 -4.35 -2.56
C GLN A 56 0.22 -4.07 -3.95
N TYR A 57 0.78 -3.10 -4.68
CA TYR A 57 0.34 -2.77 -6.04
C TYR A 57 0.72 -3.85 -7.06
N VAL A 58 1.90 -4.44 -6.95
CA VAL A 58 2.35 -5.53 -7.83
C VAL A 58 1.49 -6.79 -7.62
N ALA A 59 1.04 -7.05 -6.38
CA ALA A 59 0.14 -8.15 -6.09
C ALA A 59 -1.21 -8.04 -6.83
N ILE A 60 -1.73 -6.83 -7.08
CA ILE A 60 -2.96 -6.65 -7.89
C ILE A 60 -2.74 -7.18 -9.30
N THR A 61 -1.59 -6.91 -9.90
CA THR A 61 -1.27 -7.40 -11.25
C THR A 61 -1.24 -8.93 -11.28
N PHE A 62 -0.79 -9.60 -10.22
CA PHE A 62 -0.85 -11.05 -10.13
C PHE A 62 -2.27 -11.60 -9.91
N LEU A 63 -3.10 -10.90 -9.13
CA LEU A 63 -4.49 -11.29 -8.89
C LEU A 63 -5.37 -11.13 -10.13
N THR A 64 -5.07 -10.13 -10.97
CA THR A 64 -5.92 -9.71 -12.10
C THR A 64 -5.44 -10.21 -13.46
N SER A 65 -4.21 -10.71 -13.55
CA SER A 65 -3.66 -11.30 -14.75
C SER A 65 -4.05 -12.78 -14.86
N ILE A 66 -4.10 -13.31 -16.09
CA ILE A 66 -4.18 -14.75 -16.33
C ILE A 66 -3.04 -15.40 -15.56
N PHE A 67 -3.38 -16.32 -14.64
CA PHE A 67 -2.44 -16.90 -13.69
C PHE A 67 -1.19 -17.46 -14.39
N ASN A 68 -0.12 -16.66 -14.41
CA ASN A 68 1.16 -16.98 -15.03
C ASN A 68 2.24 -16.96 -13.95
N PRO A 69 2.48 -18.11 -13.27
CA PRO A 69 3.36 -18.18 -12.11
C PRO A 69 4.82 -17.84 -12.45
N VAL A 70 5.25 -18.04 -13.71
CA VAL A 70 6.60 -17.71 -14.16
C VAL A 70 6.81 -16.19 -14.23
N GLN A 71 5.83 -15.46 -14.77
CA GLN A 71 5.89 -14.00 -14.80
C GLN A 71 5.86 -13.41 -13.39
N ALA A 72 5.07 -14.01 -12.49
CA ALA A 72 5.00 -13.59 -11.09
C ALA A 72 6.32 -13.80 -10.34
N PHE A 73 7.00 -14.91 -10.59
CA PHE A 73 8.33 -15.18 -10.06
C PHE A 73 9.37 -14.16 -10.56
N LEU A 74 9.41 -13.91 -11.88
CA LEU A 74 10.37 -12.98 -12.48
C LEU A 74 10.14 -11.53 -12.03
N MET A 75 8.89 -11.07 -11.98
CA MET A 75 8.55 -9.73 -11.50
C MET A 75 8.88 -9.56 -10.02
N THR A 76 8.55 -10.54 -9.18
CA THR A 76 8.93 -10.52 -7.75
C THR A 76 10.43 -10.50 -7.57
N LEU A 77 11.18 -11.29 -8.35
CA LEU A 77 12.64 -11.33 -8.32
C LEU A 77 13.24 -9.99 -8.76
N MET A 78 12.76 -9.40 -9.87
CA MET A 78 13.26 -8.11 -10.37
C MET A 78 12.97 -6.95 -9.41
N VAL A 79 11.78 -6.93 -8.80
CA VAL A 79 11.39 -5.89 -7.83
C VAL A 79 12.19 -6.02 -6.52
N ASN A 80 12.47 -7.25 -6.05
CA ASN A 80 13.29 -7.48 -4.86
C ASN A 80 14.80 -7.37 -5.12
N ALA A 81 15.28 -7.61 -6.34
CA ALA A 81 16.69 -7.45 -6.70
C ALA A 81 17.18 -5.99 -6.67
N ARG A 82 16.27 -5.03 -6.45
CA ARG A 82 16.59 -3.62 -6.23
C ARG A 82 17.13 -3.33 -4.82
N HIS A 83 16.92 -4.23 -3.85
CA HIS A 83 17.38 -4.09 -2.47
C HIS A 83 18.64 -4.90 -2.18
#